data_AF-A0A0C2IWM2-F1
#
_entry.id   AF-A0A0C2IWM2-F1
#
_cell.length_a   1.000
_cell.length_b   1.000
_cell.length_c   1.000
_cell.angle_alpha   90.00
_cell.angle_beta   90.00
_cell.angle_gamma   90.00
#
_symmetry.space_group_name_H-M   'P 1'
#
loop_
_entity.id
_entity.type
_entity.pdbx_description
1 polymer ?
#
loop_
_entity_poly.entity_id
_entity_poly.type
_entity_poly.pdbx_seq_one_letter_code
_entity_poly.pdbx_strand_id
1 'polypeptide(L)'
;MSAAAFEQATQDILKLTVPLTNTEKLNIYGLYKVAKGENINATKAPSFYELEAKAKRNAWQSRVDEGLTQEQAQQEYAKTVEELKESHIFDPNKVPEKVRS
;
A
#
# COMPACT_ATOMS: atom_id res chain seq x y z
N MET A 1 -7.67 -14.34 4.58
CA MET A 1 -6.39 -13.91 5.22
C MET A 1 -6.71 -13.22 6.53
N SER A 2 -5.85 -13.33 7.53
CA SER A 2 -5.98 -12.65 8.83
C SER A 2 -5.20 -11.33 8.86
N ALA A 3 -5.52 -10.44 9.80
CA ALA A 3 -4.78 -9.19 10.03
C ALA A 3 -3.26 -9.42 10.21
N ALA A 4 -2.86 -10.57 10.76
CA ALA A 4 -1.46 -10.96 10.90
C ALA A 4 -0.73 -11.09 9.55
N ALA A 5 -1.40 -11.62 8.51
CA ALA A 5 -0.81 -11.72 7.18
C ALA A 5 -0.60 -10.34 6.54
N PHE A 6 -1.54 -9.41 6.77
CA PHE A 6 -1.39 -8.02 6.35
C PHE A 6 -0.23 -7.32 7.08
N GLU A 7 -0.14 -7.47 8.40
CA GLU A 7 0.98 -6.90 9.17
C GLU A 7 2.33 -7.43 8.68
N GLN A 8 2.45 -8.74 8.46
CA GLN A 8 3.66 -9.33 7.89
C GLN A 8 3.96 -8.77 6.50
N ALA A 9 2.96 -8.66 5.62
CA ALA A 9 3.12 -8.09 4.29
C ALA A 9 3.60 -6.63 4.34
N THR A 10 3.14 -5.82 5.30
CA THR A 10 3.62 -4.44 5.48
C THR A 10 5.09 -4.35 5.91
N GLN A 11 5.62 -5.38 6.57
CA GLN A 11 7.04 -5.48 6.88
C GLN A 11 7.83 -6.01 5.68
N ASP A 12 7.29 -7.00 4.99
CA ASP A 12 7.97 -7.67 3.89
C ASP A 12 8.16 -6.78 2.67
N ILE A 13 7.20 -5.89 2.38
CA ILE A 13 7.33 -4.94 1.28
C ILE A 13 8.54 -4.00 1.44
N LEU A 14 8.96 -3.73 2.67
CA LEU A 14 10.14 -2.90 2.96
C LEU A 14 11.46 -3.65 2.73
N LYS A 15 11.39 -4.98 2.62
CA LYS A 15 12.51 -5.88 2.40
C LYS A 15 12.71 -6.24 0.92
N LEU A 16 11.88 -5.69 0.04
CA LEU A 16 12.10 -5.79 -1.40
C LEU A 16 13.39 -5.05 -1.78
N THR A 17 14.26 -5.69 -2.54
CA THR A 17 15.57 -5.13 -2.91
C THR A 17 15.46 -4.17 -4.09
N VAL A 18 14.54 -4.44 -5.02
CA VAL A 18 14.25 -3.57 -6.17
C VAL A 18 13.17 -2.55 -5.78
N PRO A 19 13.37 -1.25 -6.05
CA PRO A 19 12.36 -0.24 -5.76
C PRO A 19 11.08 -0.48 -6.58
N LEU A 20 9.93 -0.28 -5.92
CA LEU A 20 8.63 -0.31 -6.58
C LEU A 20 8.49 0.83 -7.59
N THR A 21 7.82 0.54 -8.70
CA THR A 21 7.35 1.54 -9.65
C THR A 21 6.33 2.45 -9.00
N ASN A 22 6.09 3.63 -9.60
CA ASN A 22 5.08 4.56 -9.08
C ASN A 22 3.68 3.93 -9.06
N THR A 23 3.34 3.12 -10.05
CA THR A 23 2.06 2.41 -10.13
C THR A 23 1.89 1.43 -8.97
N GLU A 24 2.90 0.62 -8.68
CA GLU A 24 2.88 -0.33 -7.57
C GLU A 24 2.80 0.37 -6.22
N LYS A 25 3.57 1.46 -6.03
CA LYS A 25 3.49 2.29 -4.82
C LYS A 25 2.08 2.83 -4.59
N LEU A 26 1.45 3.35 -5.64
CA LEU A 26 0.09 3.89 -5.56
C LEU A 26 -0.94 2.79 -5.28
N ASN A 27 -0.80 1.63 -5.92
CA ASN A 27 -1.65 0.47 -5.70
C ASN A 27 -1.62 0.03 -4.22
N ILE A 28 -0.42 -0.26 -3.72
CA ILE A 28 -0.16 -0.67 -2.33
C ILE A 28 -0.65 0.40 -1.36
N TYR A 29 -0.43 1.69 -1.66
CA TYR A 29 -0.91 2.78 -0.81
C TYR A 29 -2.44 2.78 -0.67
N GLY A 30 -3.17 2.65 -1.79
CA GLY A 30 -4.63 2.61 -1.76
C GLY A 30 -5.16 1.44 -0.95
N LEU A 31 -4.62 0.23 -1.20
CA LEU A 31 -4.98 -0.98 -0.47
C LEU A 31 -4.67 -0.84 1.02
N TYR A 32 -3.48 -0.33 1.37
CA TYR A 32 -3.06 -0.12 2.76
C TYR A 32 -4.03 0.78 3.53
N LYS A 33 -4.45 1.89 2.92
CA LYS A 33 -5.37 2.85 3.55
C LYS A 33 -6.74 2.23 3.86
N VAL A 34 -7.31 1.49 2.92
CA VAL A 34 -8.58 0.77 3.14
C VAL A 34 -8.41 -0.38 4.14
N ALA A 35 -7.31 -1.13 4.06
CA ALA A 35 -6.97 -2.22 4.98
C ALA A 35 -6.78 -1.76 6.44
N LYS A 36 -6.36 -0.50 6.63
CA LYS A 36 -6.29 0.17 7.94
C LYS A 36 -7.64 0.72 8.42
N GLY A 37 -8.69 0.68 7.60
CA GLY A 37 -10.00 1.24 7.93
C GLY A 37 -10.00 2.77 8.01
N GLU A 38 -9.05 3.44 7.35
CA GLU A 38 -9.02 4.90 7.33
C GLU A 38 -10.20 5.45 6.52
N ASN A 39 -10.71 6.62 6.91
CA ASN A 39 -11.81 7.29 6.21
C ASN A 39 -11.29 8.41 5.31
N ILE A 40 -11.38 8.22 3.99
CA ILE A 40 -10.91 9.19 3.00
C ILE A 40 -11.60 10.56 3.09
N ASN A 41 -12.87 10.60 3.49
CA ASN A 41 -13.64 11.84 3.63
C ASN A 41 -13.23 12.64 4.87
N ALA A 42 -12.66 11.98 5.88
CA ALA A 42 -12.12 12.63 7.06
C ALA A 42 -10.69 13.15 6.84
N THR A 43 -10.04 12.80 5.71
CA THR A 43 -8.69 13.26 5.40
C THR A 43 -8.69 14.56 4.60
N LYS A 44 -7.73 15.44 4.91
CA LYS A 44 -7.54 16.70 4.19
C LYS A 44 -7.25 16.42 2.71
N ALA A 45 -8.03 17.04 1.83
CA ALA A 45 -7.77 16.99 0.41
C ALA A 45 -6.42 17.68 0.10
N PRO A 46 -5.57 17.08 -0.75
CA PRO A 46 -4.30 17.66 -1.15
C PRO A 46 -4.52 18.95 -1.94
N SER A 47 -3.57 19.87 -1.82
CA SER A 47 -3.53 21.09 -2.62
C SER A 47 -3.24 20.76 -4.08
N PHE A 48 -3.62 21.66 -4.99
CA PHE A 48 -3.48 21.43 -6.43
C PHE A 48 -2.03 21.33 -6.91
N TYR A 49 -1.08 21.90 -6.16
CA TYR A 49 0.36 21.77 -6.42
C TYR A 49 0.97 20.46 -5.88
N GLU A 50 0.27 19.73 -5.00
CA GLU A 50 0.76 18.48 -4.40
C GLU A 50 0.42 17.27 -5.27
N LEU A 51 1.07 17.17 -6.43
CA LEU A 51 0.77 16.15 -7.44
C LEU A 51 0.88 14.72 -6.89
N GLU A 52 1.89 14.44 -6.06
CA GLU A 52 2.08 13.12 -5.45
C GLU A 52 0.99 12.80 -4.44
N ALA A 53 0.64 13.75 -3.57
CA ALA A 53 -0.42 13.56 -2.58
C ALA A 53 -1.78 13.38 -3.26
N LYS A 54 -2.02 14.09 -4.38
CA LYS A 54 -3.19 13.91 -5.23
C LYS A 54 -3.22 12.51 -5.84
N ALA A 55 -2.12 12.02 -6.39
CA ALA A 55 -2.04 10.67 -6.95
C ALA A 55 -2.33 9.60 -5.88
N LYS A 56 -1.72 9.73 -4.69
CA LYS A 56 -1.96 8.85 -3.53
C LYS A 56 -3.43 8.85 -3.11
N ARG A 57 -4.05 10.04 -2.96
CA ARG A 57 -5.47 10.14 -2.61
C ARG A 57 -6.38 9.57 -3.69
N ASN A 58 -6.07 9.77 -4.96
CA ASN A 58 -6.83 9.18 -6.08
C ASN A 58 -6.75 7.65 -6.07
N ALA A 59 -5.57 7.08 -5.84
CA ALA A 59 -5.40 5.63 -5.75
C ALA A 59 -6.19 5.04 -4.57
N TRP A 60 -6.19 5.73 -3.43
CA TRP A 60 -7.03 5.34 -2.29
C TRP A 60 -8.53 5.49 -2.60
N GLN A 61 -8.96 6.59 -3.20
CA GLN A 61 -10.36 6.80 -3.59
C GLN A 61 -10.86 5.69 -4.52
N SER A 62 -10.05 5.29 -5.52
CA SER A 62 -10.39 4.17 -6.41
C SER A 62 -10.72 2.89 -5.64
N ARG A 63 -9.94 2.55 -4.61
CA ARG A 63 -10.17 1.37 -3.76
C ARG A 63 -11.43 1.50 -2.90
N VAL A 64 -11.75 2.71 -2.44
CA VAL A 64 -13.00 2.98 -1.71
C VAL A 64 -14.20 2.87 -2.65
N ASP A 65 -14.09 3.41 -3.87
CA ASP A 65 -15.15 3.40 -4.88
C ASP A 65 -15.45 1.98 -5.40
N GLU A 66 -14.44 1.10 -5.40
CA GLU A 66 -14.59 -0.35 -5.64
C GLU A 66 -15.42 -1.05 -4.55
N GLY A 67 -15.66 -0.40 -3.40
CA GLY A 67 -16.44 -0.96 -2.30
C GLY A 67 -15.70 -2.02 -1.48
N LEU A 68 -14.36 -2.02 -1.53
CA LEU A 68 -13.52 -2.95 -0.77
C LEU A 68 -13.76 -2.81 0.73
N THR A 69 -14.08 -3.92 1.39
CA THR A 69 -14.07 -3.96 2.86
C THR A 69 -12.64 -3.96 3.39
N GLN A 70 -12.50 -3.68 4.68
CA GLN A 70 -11.20 -3.72 5.35
C GLN A 70 -10.53 -5.10 5.20
N GLU A 71 -11.27 -6.20 5.38
CA GLU A 71 -10.68 -7.54 5.25
C GLU A 71 -10.33 -7.89 3.80
N GLN A 72 -11.13 -7.45 2.83
CA GLN A 72 -10.82 -7.65 1.41
C GLN A 72 -9.55 -6.89 1.01
N ALA A 73 -9.41 -5.64 1.44
CA ALA A 73 -8.21 -4.86 1.20
C ALA A 73 -6.97 -5.47 1.86
N GLN A 74 -7.10 -6.04 3.06
CA GLN A 74 -6.01 -6.79 3.72
C GLN A 74 -5.61 -8.03 2.92
N GLN A 75 -6.59 -8.77 2.39
CA GLN A 75 -6.35 -9.96 1.56
C GLN A 75 -5.65 -9.60 0.26
N GLU A 76 -6.15 -8.59 -0.46
CA GLU A 76 -5.53 -8.12 -1.70
C GLU A 76 -4.14 -7.55 -1.46
N TYR A 77 -3.95 -6.77 -0.40
CA TYR A 77 -2.64 -6.23 -0.04
C TYR A 77 -1.61 -7.35 0.17
N ALA A 78 -1.95 -8.37 0.97
CA ALA A 78 -1.06 -9.49 1.22
C ALA A 78 -0.73 -10.23 -0.08
N LYS A 79 -1.74 -10.47 -0.93
CA LYS A 79 -1.55 -11.11 -2.24
C LYS A 79 -0.60 -10.31 -3.13
N THR A 80 -0.82 -9.00 -3.27
CA THR A 80 0.04 -8.13 -4.09
C THR A 80 1.47 -8.11 -3.56
N VAL A 81 1.68 -8.09 -2.24
CA VAL A 81 3.03 -8.15 -1.68
C VAL A 81 3.73 -9.46 -2.01
N GLU A 82 3.05 -10.61 -1.98
CA GLU A 82 3.64 -11.88 -2.43
C GLU A 82 4.05 -11.83 -3.91
N GLU A 83 3.22 -11.28 -4.79
CA GLU A 83 3.55 -11.10 -6.22
C GLU A 83 4.76 -10.16 -6.41
N LEU A 84 4.86 -9.11 -5.58
CA LEU A 84 5.99 -8.19 -5.59
C LEU A 84 7.27 -8.84 -5.08
N LYS A 85 7.21 -9.79 -4.14
CA LYS A 85 8.41 -10.54 -3.68
C LYS A 85 9.05 -11.33 -4.81
N GLU A 86 8.24 -11.92 -5.68
CA GLU A 86 8.71 -12.64 -6.86
C GLU A 86 9.35 -11.70 -7.89
N SER A 87 8.75 -10.52 -8.10
CA SER A 87 9.17 -9.58 -9.14
C SER A 87 10.31 -8.64 -8.73
N HIS A 88 10.39 -8.25 -7.46
CA HIS A 88 11.32 -7.24 -6.93
C HIS A 88 12.45 -7.81 -6.07
N ILE A 89 12.59 -9.14 -6.04
CA ILE A 89 13.62 -9.87 -5.29
C ILE A 89 13.54 -9.55 -3.79
N PHE A 90 12.96 -10.47 -3.03
CA PHE A 90 12.82 -10.36 -1.58
C PHE A 90 14.08 -10.84 -0.84
N ASP A 91 14.61 -9.99 0.05
CA ASP A 91 15.67 -10.38 1.00
C ASP A 91 15.16 -10.27 2.45
N PRO A 92 14.89 -11.39 3.15
CA PRO A 92 14.36 -11.35 4.50
C PRO A 92 15.29 -10.68 5.53
N ASN A 93 16.59 -10.57 5.23
CA ASN A 93 17.61 -9.95 6.07
C ASN A 93 17.86 -8.47 5.73
N LYS A 94 17.24 -7.94 4.67
CA LYS A 94 17.36 -6.53 4.32
C LYS A 94 16.86 -5.67 5.47
N VAL A 95 17.69 -4.72 5.92
CA VAL A 95 17.27 -3.68 6.85
C VAL A 95 16.42 -2.68 6.08
N PRO A 96 15.14 -2.46 6.47
CA PRO A 96 14.28 -1.48 5.83
C PRO A 96 14.97 -0.12 5.73
N GLU A 97 15.09 0.43 4.53
CA GLU A 97 15.47 1.83 4.40
C GLU A 97 14.38 2.69 5.04
N LYS A 98 14.78 3.66 5.86
CA LYS A 98 13.85 4.58 6.50
C LYS A 98 13.11 5.34 5.41
N VAL A 99 11.86 4.98 5.13
CA VAL A 99 11.00 5.71 4.22
C VAL A 99 10.84 7.11 4.81
N ARG A 100 11.50 8.10 4.20
CA ARG A 100 11.31 9.51 4.57
C ARG A 100 9.87 9.86 4.15
N SER A 101 9.02 10.01 5.16
CA SER A 101 7.62 10.43 5.06
C SER A 101 7.47 11.84 4.53
#